data_AF-A0A2K2V463-F1
#
_entry.id   AF-A0A2K2V463-F1
#
_cell.length_a   1.000
_cell.length_b   1.000
_cell.length_c   1.000
_cell.angle_alpha   90.00
_cell.angle_beta   90.00
_cell.angle_gamma   90.00
#
_symmetry.space_group_name_H-M   'P 1'
#
loop_
_entity.id
_entity.type
_entity.pdbx_description
1 polymer ?
#
loop_
_entity_poly.entity_id
_entity_poly.type
_entity_poly.pdbx_seq_one_letter_code
_entity_poly.pdbx_strand_id
1 'polypeptide(L)' 'MQVMEEWHAIDSELRELRRRNADWSYIKSLPPKIREAVEIYIEKGDLREAQHASGLSLEEFVDVLRRAAVWTG' A
#
# COMPACT_ATOMS: atom_id res chain seq x y z
N MET A 1 -23.55 -16.42 3.22
CA MET A 1 -23.47 -14.98 2.85
C MET A 1 -22.70 -14.15 3.88
N GLN A 2 -22.58 -14.56 5.15
CA GLN A 2 -21.78 -13.84 6.17
C GLN A 2 -20.26 -13.75 5.88
N VAL A 3 -19.65 -14.83 5.38
CA VAL A 3 -18.18 -14.87 5.20
C VAL A 3 -17.68 -13.80 4.23
N MET A 4 -18.36 -13.56 3.11
CA MET A 4 -17.93 -12.54 2.15
C MET A 4 -18.04 -11.11 2.71
N GLU A 5 -19.09 -10.82 3.47
CA GLU A 5 -19.28 -9.51 4.11
C GLU A 5 -18.20 -9.22 5.14
N GLU A 6 -17.82 -10.23 5.94
CA GLU A 6 -16.72 -10.14 6.90
C GLU A 6 -15.37 -9.87 6.21
N TRP A 7 -15.06 -10.60 5.13
CA TRP A 7 -13.83 -10.34 4.36
C TRP A 7 -13.79 -8.94 3.74
N HIS A 8 -14.92 -8.45 3.24
CA HIS A 8 -15.01 -7.09 2.72
C HIS A 8 -14.82 -6.02 3.80
N ALA A 9 -15.38 -6.23 4.98
CA ALA A 9 -15.20 -5.33 6.12
C ALA A 9 -13.72 -5.28 6.55
N ILE A 10 -13.06 -6.43 6.64
CA ILE A 10 -11.64 -6.53 6.98
C ILE A 10 -10.79 -5.80 5.92
N ASP A 11 -11.02 -6.04 4.62
CA ASP A 11 -10.27 -5.36 3.56
C ASP A 11 -10.45 -3.84 3.60
N SER A 12 -11.67 -3.37 3.88
CA SER A 12 -11.97 -1.94 4.04
C SER A 12 -11.22 -1.33 5.22
N GLU A 13 -11.27 -1.96 6.39
CA GLU A 13 -10.55 -1.51 7.59
C GLU A 13 -9.03 -1.46 7.35
N LEU A 14 -8.46 -2.48 6.70
CA LEU A 14 -7.03 -2.52 6.36
C LEU A 14 -6.64 -1.42 5.36
N ARG A 15 -7.48 -1.17 4.36
CA ARG A 15 -7.30 -0.07 3.40
C ARG A 15 -7.32 1.28 4.10
N GLU A 16 -8.30 1.51 4.98
CA GLU A 16 -8.39 2.74 5.77
C GLU A 16 -7.20 2.91 6.72
N LEU A 17 -6.73 1.82 7.33
CA LEU A 17 -5.56 1.84 8.20
C LEU A 17 -4.31 2.27 7.42
N ARG A 18 -4.05 1.68 6.24
CA ARG A 18 -2.96 2.11 5.36
C ARG A 18 -3.09 3.58 4.97
N ARG A 19 -4.29 4.00 4.58
CA ARG A 19 -4.56 5.35 4.09
C ARG A 19 -4.38 6.43 5.16
N ARG A 20 -4.83 6.16 6.39
CA ARG A 20 -4.76 7.13 7.51
C ARG A 20 -3.36 7.27 8.10
N ASN A 21 -2.58 6.18 8.14
CA ASN A 21 -1.24 6.20 8.72
C ASN A 21 -0.15 6.64 7.74
N ALA A 22 -0.41 6.56 6.43
CA ALA A 22 0.55 6.90 5.40
C ALA A 22 1.09 8.34 5.53
N ASP A 23 2.41 8.48 5.41
CA ASP A 23 3.06 9.78 5.22
C ASP A 23 2.85 10.27 3.79
N TRP A 24 1.73 10.94 3.57
CA TRP A 24 1.38 11.51 2.28
C TRP A 24 2.36 12.57 1.78
N SER A 25 3.12 13.22 2.67
CA SER A 25 4.13 14.21 2.27
C SER A 25 5.32 13.50 1.63
N TYR A 26 5.80 12.42 2.25
CA TYR A 26 6.82 11.56 1.67
C TYR A 26 6.34 10.93 0.35
N ILE A 27 5.14 10.35 0.32
CA ILE A 27 4.56 9.73 -0.89
C ILE A 27 4.50 10.71 -2.05
N LYS A 28 4.03 11.95 -1.81
CA LYS A 28 3.95 12.97 -2.85
C LYS A 28 5.32 13.41 -3.38
N SER A 29 6.39 13.25 -2.59
CA SER A 29 7.77 13.57 -2.98
C SER A 29 8.44 12.48 -3.83
N LEU A 30 7.87 11.27 -3.87
CA LEU A 30 8.44 10.15 -4.62
C LEU A 30 8.38 10.39 -6.14
N PRO A 31 9.29 9.76 -6.91
CA PRO A 31 9.16 9.67 -8.36
C PRO A 31 7.76 9.15 -8.76
N PRO A 32 7.14 9.67 -9.83
CA PRO A 32 5.75 9.37 -10.17
C PRO A 32 5.40 7.88 -10.20
N LYS A 33 6.28 7.04 -10.74
CA LYS A 33 6.09 5.58 -10.83
C LYS A 33 6.07 4.90 -9.45
N ILE A 34 6.97 5.31 -8.55
CA ILE A 34 7.05 4.75 -7.19
C ILE A 34 5.85 5.24 -6.38
N ARG A 35 5.47 6.51 -6.52
CA ARG A 35 4.27 7.07 -5.90
C ARG A 35 3.02 6.28 -6.28
N GLU A 36 2.81 6.07 -7.58
CA GLU A 36 1.67 5.30 -8.09
C GLU A 36 1.65 3.87 -7.52
N ALA A 37 2.81 3.20 -7.47
CA ALA A 37 2.92 1.87 -6.86
C ALA A 37 2.54 1.86 -5.37
N VAL A 38 2.96 2.86 -4.59
CA VAL A 38 2.57 2.99 -3.18
C VAL A 38 1.07 3.26 -3.04
N GLU A 39 0.49 4.11 -3.88
CA GLU A 39 -0.95 4.38 -3.91
C GLU A 39 -1.77 3.12 -4.25
N ILE A 40 -1.30 2.31 -5.22
CA ILE A 40 -1.87 0.99 -5.54
C ILE A 40 -1.83 0.08 -4.31
N TYR A 41 -0.72 0.03 -3.58
CA TYR A 41 -0.61 -0.79 -2.38
C TYR A 41 -1.56 -0.34 -1.26
N ILE A 42 -1.67 0.98 -1.04
CA ILE A 42 -2.60 1.54 -0.05
C ILE A 42 -4.04 1.12 -0.38
N GLU A 43 -4.42 1.22 -1.65
CA GLU A 43 -5.78 0.96 -2.11
C GLU A 43 -6.12 -0.54 -2.14
N LYS A 44 -5.22 -1.38 -2.68
CA LYS A 44 -5.52 -2.80 -2.97
C LYS A 44 -4.92 -3.78 -1.96
N GLY A 45 -3.84 -3.39 -1.29
CA GLY A 45 -3.11 -4.26 -0.37
C GLY A 45 -2.32 -5.40 -1.01
N ASP A 46 -2.28 -5.49 -2.33
CA ASP A 46 -1.48 -6.48 -3.04
C ASP A 46 -0.03 -5.99 -3.16
N LEU A 47 0.85 -6.56 -2.33
CA LEU A 47 2.27 -6.21 -2.30
C LEU A 47 2.98 -6.60 -3.61
N ARG A 48 2.59 -7.72 -4.25
CA ARG A 48 3.24 -8.21 -5.46
C ARG A 48 2.87 -7.34 -6.65
N GLU A 49 1.59 -7.01 -6.80
CA GLU A 49 1.11 -6.12 -7.85
C GLU A 49 1.80 -4.75 -7.76
N ALA A 50 1.80 -4.17 -6.55
CA ALA A 50 2.43 -2.86 -6.31
C ALA A 50 3.95 -2.89 -6.51
N GLN A 51 4.64 -3.94 -6.02
CA GLN A 51 6.08 -4.10 -6.23
C GLN A 51 6.42 -4.18 -7.72
N HIS A 52 5.66 -4.97 -8.48
CA HIS A 52 5.85 -5.06 -9.94
C HIS A 52 5.62 -3.71 -10.63
N ALA A 53 4.59 -2.96 -10.23
CA ALA A 53 4.31 -1.63 -10.75
C ALA A 53 5.45 -0.63 -10.45
N SER A 54 6.10 -0.75 -9.28
CA SER A 54 7.23 0.12 -8.89
C SER A 54 8.47 -0.11 -9.77
N GLY A 55 8.70 -1.35 -10.21
CA GLY A 55 9.93 -1.77 -10.88
C GLY A 55 11.14 -1.91 -9.96
N LEU A 56 10.96 -1.81 -8.65
CA LEU A 56 11.98 -2.06 -7.63
C LEU A 56 12.04 -3.55 -7.27
N SER A 57 13.13 -3.99 -6.64
CA SER A 57 13.13 -5.27 -5.93
C SER A 57 12.15 -5.25 -4.74
N LEU A 58 11.79 -6.43 -4.23
CA LEU A 58 10.90 -6.54 -3.08
C LEU A 58 11.45 -5.82 -1.85
N GLU A 59 12.74 -5.96 -1.56
CA GLU A 59 13.40 -5.34 -0.42
C GLU A 59 13.35 -3.81 -0.52
N GLU A 60 13.73 -3.26 -1.68
CA GLU A 60 13.67 -1.81 -1.93
C GLU A 60 12.24 -1.26 -1.83
N PHE A 61 11.25 -1.99 -2.35
CA PHE A 61 9.87 -1.54 -2.31
C PHE A 61 9.31 -1.57 -0.87
N VAL A 62 9.62 -2.60 -0.08
CA VAL A 62 9.25 -2.66 1.34
C VAL A 62 9.90 -1.51 2.12
N ASP A 63 11.14 -1.15 1.81
CA ASP A 63 11.80 0.00 2.42
C ASP A 63 11.10 1.32 2.08
N VAL A 64 10.61 1.49 0.84
CA VAL A 64 9.78 2.64 0.46
C VAL A 64 8.48 2.65 1.28
N LEU A 65 7.78 1.52 1.40
CA LEU A 65 6.53 1.43 2.17
C LEU A 65 6.75 1.75 3.66
N ARG A 66 7.85 1.27 4.24
CA ARG A 66 8.25 1.58 5.62
C ARG A 66 8.48 3.07 5.82
N ARG A 67 9.21 3.73 4.91
CA ARG A 67 9.45 5.19 4.94
C ARG A 67 8.16 5.98 4.73
N ALA A 68 7.24 5.45 3.93
CA ALA A 68 5.91 6.00 3.71
C ALA A 68 4.94 5.75 4.87
N ALA A 69 5.37 5.12 5.98
CA ALA A 69 4.51 4.75 7.10
C ALA A 69 3.29 3.91 6.70
N VAL A 70 3.41 3.12 5.62
CA VAL A 70 2.36 2.21 5.17
C VAL A 70 2.59 0.84 5.78
N TRP A 71 1.60 0.35 6.53
CA TRP A 71 1.66 -0.97 7.17
C TRP A 71 1.65 -2.09 6.12
N THR A 72 2.55 -3.06 6.27
CA THR A 72 2.75 -4.16 5.32
C THR A 72 2.38 -5.55 5.83
N GLY A 73 1.84 -5.65 7.06
CA GLY A 73 1.77 -6.91 7.82
C GLY A 73 2.81 -6.93 8.91
#